data_AF-X1JHY9-F1
#
_entry.id   AF-X1JHY9-F1
#
_cell.length_a   1.000
_cell.length_b   1.000
_cell.length_c   1.000
_cell.angle_alpha   90.00
_cell.angle_beta   90.00
_cell.angle_gamma   90.00
#
_symmetry.space_group_name_H-M   'P 1'
#
loop_
_entity.id
_entity.type
_entity.pdbx_description
1 polymer ?
#
loop_
_entity_poly.entity_id
_entity_poly.type
_entity_poly.pdbx_seq_one_letter_code
_entity_poly.pdbx_strand_id
1 'polypeptide(L)'
;GLEELGCKLLPPKEIRANTVSTVLYPSGIEDLSFREKLYENGVLVSAGKGVLAGKLFRLGHMGSITENEVIATMSIIEKTLSEFNYNFELGSGIGAAEEILFKE
;
A
#
# COMPACT_ATOMS: atom_id res chain seq x y z
N GLY A 1 4.57 -5.36 5.98
CA GLY A 1 3.41 -4.61 5.44
C GLY A 1 3.24 -4.90 3.96
N LEU A 2 3.30 -3.87 3.10
CA LEU A 2 3.00 -4.00 1.66
C LEU A 2 3.80 -5.08 0.91
N GLU A 3 5.05 -5.33 1.31
CA GLU A 3 5.88 -6.38 0.71
C GLU A 3 5.31 -7.79 0.96
N GLU A 4 4.61 -8.04 2.09
CA GLU A 4 3.90 -9.30 2.37
C GLU A 4 2.72 -9.52 1.42
N LEU A 5 2.14 -8.42 0.93
CA LEU A 5 1.04 -8.46 -0.05
C LEU A 5 1.56 -8.63 -1.48
N GLY A 6 2.84 -8.96 -1.67
CA GLY A 6 3.49 -9.12 -2.96
C GLY A 6 3.74 -7.81 -3.72
N CYS A 7 3.49 -6.65 -3.10
CA CYS A 7 3.89 -5.36 -3.66
C CYS A 7 5.42 -5.21 -3.59
N LYS A 8 5.98 -4.33 -4.42
CA LYS A 8 7.40 -3.96 -4.33
C LYS A 8 7.54 -2.46 -4.10
N LEU A 9 8.50 -2.07 -3.27
CA LEU A 9 8.85 -0.66 -3.13
C LEU A 9 9.91 -0.28 -4.15
N LEU A 10 9.66 0.79 -4.92
CA LEU A 10 10.55 1.20 -6.00
C LEU A 10 11.98 1.54 -5.51
N PRO A 11 12.18 2.38 -4.48
CA PRO A 11 13.52 2.66 -3.97
C PRO A 11 14.08 1.52 -3.11
N PRO A 12 15.39 1.27 -3.19
CA PRO A 12 16.08 0.38 -2.26
C PRO A 12 15.98 0.94 -0.84
N LYS A 13 16.08 0.04 0.16
CA LYS A 13 15.70 0.32 1.55
C LYS A 13 16.43 1.52 2.14
N GLU A 14 17.68 1.73 1.74
CA GLU A 14 18.60 2.73 2.25
C GLU A 14 18.21 4.18 1.85
N ILE A 15 17.39 4.33 0.81
CA ILE A 15 16.98 5.64 0.27
C ILE A 15 15.46 5.82 0.25
N ARG A 16 14.71 4.99 0.99
CA ARG A 16 13.25 5.12 1.13
C ARG A 16 12.92 6.44 1.83
N ALA A 17 11.89 7.14 1.34
CA ALA A 17 11.43 8.38 1.96
C ALA A 17 10.55 8.09 3.19
N ASN A 18 10.72 8.90 4.24
CA ASN A 18 9.95 8.77 5.49
C ASN A 18 8.53 9.33 5.41
N THR A 19 8.14 9.97 4.31
CA THR A 19 6.85 10.67 4.17
C THR A 19 5.96 10.11 3.06
N VAL A 20 6.52 9.29 2.17
CA VAL A 20 5.79 8.67 1.07
C VAL A 20 6.44 7.38 0.63
N SER A 21 5.64 6.32 0.50
CA SER A 21 6.05 5.05 -0.11
C SER A 21 5.63 5.01 -1.57
N THR A 22 6.55 4.63 -2.47
CA THR A 22 6.27 4.40 -3.90
C THR A 22 6.13 2.92 -4.15
N VAL A 23 4.90 2.49 -4.43
CA VAL A 23 4.48 1.08 -4.33
C VAL A 23 4.14 0.57 -5.73
N LEU A 24 4.99 -0.31 -6.25
CA LEU A 24 4.72 -1.09 -7.46
C LEU A 24 3.67 -2.13 -7.15
N TYR A 25 2.70 -2.25 -8.06
CA TYR A 25 1.63 -3.23 -7.98
C TYR A 25 2.17 -4.66 -8.00
N PRO A 26 1.53 -5.59 -7.29
CA PRO A 26 1.78 -7.01 -7.49
C PRO A 26 1.35 -7.43 -8.90
N SER A 27 1.86 -8.58 -9.35
CA SER A 27 1.56 -9.08 -10.70
C SER A 27 0.05 -9.25 -10.90
N GLY A 28 -0.47 -8.74 -12.02
CA GLY A 28 -1.89 -8.86 -12.40
C GLY A 28 -2.81 -7.77 -11.84
N ILE A 29 -2.28 -6.79 -11.09
CA ILE A 29 -3.07 -5.64 -10.61
C ILE A 29 -2.77 -4.40 -11.46
N GLU A 30 -3.82 -3.84 -12.06
CA GLU A 30 -3.75 -2.64 -12.89
C GLU A 30 -4.01 -1.37 -12.07
N ASP A 31 -3.22 -0.32 -12.35
CA ASP A 31 -3.13 0.91 -11.54
C ASP A 31 -4.47 1.62 -11.36
N LEU A 32 -5.11 2.00 -12.47
CA LEU A 32 -6.30 2.84 -12.43
C LEU A 32 -7.46 2.14 -11.70
N SER A 33 -7.77 0.90 -12.10
CA SER A 33 -8.84 0.12 -11.49
C SER A 33 -8.60 -0.11 -10.00
N PHE A 34 -7.36 -0.41 -9.60
CA PHE A 34 -7.05 -0.62 -8.19
C PHE A 34 -7.24 0.66 -7.38
N ARG A 35 -6.74 1.81 -7.86
CA ARG A 35 -6.88 3.08 -7.13
C ARG A 35 -8.32 3.56 -7.05
N GLU A 36 -9.10 3.38 -8.11
CA GLU A 36 -10.53 3.69 -8.11
C GLU A 36 -11.24 2.85 -7.06
N LYS A 37 -10.95 1.54 -7.02
CA LYS A 37 -11.55 0.66 -6.02
C LYS A 37 -11.09 0.96 -4.60
N LEU A 38 -9.82 1.28 -4.42
CA LEU A 38 -9.26 1.68 -3.13
C LEU A 38 -9.92 2.96 -2.61
N TYR A 39 -10.20 3.91 -3.51
CA TYR A 39 -10.93 5.14 -3.20
C TYR A 39 -12.38 4.86 -2.81
N GLU A 40 -13.09 3.99 -3.54
CA GLU A 40 -14.43 3.51 -3.15
C GLU A 40 -14.42 2.87 -1.75
N ASN A 41 -13.34 2.16 -1.41
CA ASN A 41 -13.15 1.52 -0.11
C ASN A 41 -12.70 2.49 0.99
N GLY A 42 -12.52 3.77 0.68
CA GLY A 42 -12.26 4.83 1.67
C GLY A 42 -10.80 5.28 1.79
N VAL A 43 -9.89 4.79 0.94
CA VAL A 43 -8.48 5.19 0.95
C VAL A 43 -8.10 5.87 -0.36
N LEU A 44 -7.64 7.12 -0.27
CA LEU A 44 -7.12 7.86 -1.41
C LEU A 44 -5.60 7.74 -1.50
N VAL A 45 -5.11 7.32 -2.67
CA VAL A 45 -3.67 7.32 -3.00
C VAL A 45 -3.41 8.11 -4.28
N SER A 46 -2.21 8.64 -4.41
CA SER A 46 -1.80 9.32 -5.62
C SER A 46 -1.25 8.36 -6.68
N ALA A 47 -1.52 8.63 -7.95
CA ALA A 47 -0.85 7.92 -9.05
C ALA A 47 0.66 8.26 -9.13
N GLY A 48 1.41 7.37 -9.79
CA GLY A 48 2.72 7.68 -10.35
C GLY A 48 2.65 8.79 -11.40
N LYS A 49 3.79 9.47 -11.64
CA LYS A 49 3.87 10.60 -12.59
C LYS A 49 4.92 10.33 -13.67
N GLY A 50 4.72 10.93 -14.84
CA GLY A 50 5.67 10.83 -15.96
C GLY A 50 5.93 9.38 -16.35
N VAL A 51 7.20 8.97 -16.39
CA VAL A 51 7.61 7.60 -16.74
C VAL A 51 7.13 6.51 -15.77
N LEU A 52 6.59 6.90 -14.62
CA LEU A 52 6.02 6.03 -13.58
C LEU A 52 4.49 5.99 -13.59
N ALA A 53 3.82 6.76 -14.45
CA ALA A 53 2.36 6.72 -14.58
C ALA A 53 1.91 5.29 -14.97
N GLY A 54 0.87 4.79 -14.32
CA GLY A 54 0.35 3.42 -14.54
C GLY A 54 1.16 2.29 -13.91
N LYS A 55 2.33 2.58 -13.30
CA LYS A 55 3.24 1.52 -12.78
C LYS A 55 3.21 1.36 -11.27
N LEU A 56 2.90 2.44 -10.56
CA LEU A 56 2.89 2.50 -9.10
C LEU A 56 1.89 3.52 -8.60
N PHE A 57 1.53 3.36 -7.33
CA PHE A 57 0.89 4.42 -6.55
C PHE A 57 1.84 4.96 -5.48
N ARG A 58 1.48 6.13 -4.95
CA ARG A 58 2.20 6.81 -3.88
C ARG A 58 1.29 6.83 -2.65
N LEU A 59 1.72 6.12 -1.61
CA LEU A 59 1.07 6.07 -0.31
C LEU A 59 1.73 7.10 0.60
N GLY A 60 1.05 8.22 0.82
CA GLY A 60 1.54 9.28 1.71
C GLY A 60 1.30 8.90 3.16
N HIS A 61 2.30 9.14 4.01
CA HIS A 61 2.25 8.89 5.45
C HIS A 61 2.90 10.06 6.21
N MET A 62 2.42 11.27 5.92
CA MET A 62 2.95 12.51 6.48
C MET A 62 1.88 13.32 7.21
N GLY A 63 2.31 14.09 8.22
CA GLY A 63 1.43 14.95 9.01
C GLY A 63 0.93 14.26 10.27
N SER A 64 -0.31 14.58 10.65
CA SER A 64 -0.97 14.02 11.84
C SER A 64 -1.57 12.66 11.52
N ILE A 65 -0.72 11.64 11.41
CA ILE A 65 -1.11 10.24 11.17
C ILE A 65 -0.71 9.40 12.36
N THR A 66 -1.64 8.60 12.84
CA THR A 66 -1.47 7.63 13.92
C THR A 66 -1.18 6.24 13.37
N GLU A 67 -0.59 5.38 14.21
CA GLU A 67 -0.36 3.97 13.86
C GLU A 67 -1.67 3.24 13.52
N ASN A 68 -2.76 3.56 14.22
CA ASN A 68 -4.10 3.02 13.95
C ASN A 68 -4.59 3.37 12.54
N GLU A 69 -4.33 4.59 12.05
CA GLU A 69 -4.67 4.98 10.68
C GLU A 69 -3.84 4.22 9.64
N VAL A 70 -2.57 3.92 9.96
CA VAL A 70 -1.73 3.05 9.12
C VAL A 70 -2.31 1.63 9.06
N ILE A 71 -2.71 1.05 10.19
CA ILE A 71 -3.33 -0.28 10.24
C ILE A 71 -4.66 -0.31 9.49
N ALA A 72 -5.52 0.68 9.70
CA ALA A 72 -6.79 0.79 8.96
C ALA A 72 -6.55 0.89 7.43
N THR A 73 -5.54 1.65 7.02
CA THR A 73 -5.15 1.76 5.60
C THR A 73 -4.68 0.43 5.04
N MET A 74 -3.85 -0.31 5.78
CA MET A 74 -3.39 -1.65 5.38
C MET A 74 -4.56 -2.63 5.23
N SER A 75 -5.52 -2.61 6.16
CA SER A 75 -6.73 -3.42 6.09
C SER A 75 -7.56 -3.13 4.84
N ILE A 76 -7.72 -1.86 4.48
CA ILE A 76 -8.44 -1.46 3.26
C ILE A 76 -7.68 -1.87 1.98
N ILE A 77 -6.35 -1.86 2.00
CA ILE A 77 -5.53 -2.37 0.89
C ILE A 77 -5.72 -3.89 0.71
N GLU A 78 -5.70 -4.67 1.79
CA GLU A 78 -5.96 -6.12 1.74
C GLU A 78 -7.37 -6.44 1.24
N LYS A 79 -8.39 -5.73 1.76
CA LYS A 79 -9.77 -5.83 1.26
C LYS A 79 -9.81 -5.58 -0.25
N THR A 80 -9.18 -4.50 -0.70
CA THR A 80 -9.16 -4.13 -2.11
C THR A 80 -8.47 -5.21 -2.95
N LEU A 81 -7.30 -5.71 -2.57
CA LEU A 81 -6.63 -6.82 -3.28
C LEU A 81 -7.50 -8.08 -3.36
N SER A 82 -8.24 -8.39 -2.29
CA SER A 82 -9.18 -9.53 -2.26
C SER A 82 -10.30 -9.39 -3.28
N GLU A 83 -10.83 -8.18 -3.48
CA GLU A 83 -11.87 -7.90 -4.48
C GLU A 83 -11.37 -8.06 -5.93
N PHE A 84 -10.05 -7.96 -6.15
CA PHE A 84 -9.40 -8.30 -7.42
C PHE A 84 -9.06 -9.79 -7.54
N ASN A 85 -9.46 -10.64 -6.58
CA ASN A 85 -9.09 -12.06 -6.50
C ASN A 85 -7.58 -12.28 -6.51
N TYR A 86 -6.80 -11.33 -5.99
CA TYR A 86 -5.37 -11.50 -5.81
C TYR A 86 -5.12 -12.50 -4.68
N ASN A 87 -4.20 -13.44 -4.91
CA ASN A 87 -3.91 -14.48 -3.93
C ASN A 87 -2.86 -14.00 -2.92
N PHE A 88 -3.26 -13.84 -1.67
CA PHE A 88 -2.40 -13.53 -0.53
C PHE A 88 -3.07 -14.04 0.76
N GLU A 89 -2.33 -14.09 1.85
CA GLU A 89 -2.89 -14.45 3.16
C GLU A 89 -3.53 -13.22 3.81
N LEU A 90 -4.85 -13.27 4.10
CA LEU A 90 -5.54 -12.21 4.81
C LEU A 90 -4.88 -11.96 6.18
N GLY A 91 -4.62 -10.70 6.49
CA GLY A 91 -3.95 -10.26 7.70
C GLY A 91 -2.42 -10.25 7.62
N SER A 92 -1.80 -10.80 6.58
CA SER A 92 -0.33 -10.84 6.46
C SER A 92 0.31 -9.44 6.40
N GLY A 93 -0.29 -8.52 5.65
CA GLY A 93 0.19 -7.14 5.54
C GLY A 93 -0.04 -6.35 6.82
N ILE A 94 -1.20 -6.55 7.46
CA ILE A 94 -1.54 -5.96 8.75
C ILE A 94 -0.58 -6.44 9.84
N GLY A 95 -0.47 -7.75 10.05
CA GLY A 95 0.36 -8.33 11.10
C GLY A 95 1.82 -7.87 10.98
N ALA A 96 2.38 -7.87 9.78
CA ALA A 96 3.73 -7.36 9.55
C ALA A 96 3.88 -5.85 9.77
N ALA A 97 2.81 -5.05 9.72
CA ALA A 97 2.84 -3.65 10.12
C ALA A 97 2.74 -3.51 11.65
N GLU A 98 1.83 -4.26 12.29
CA GLU A 98 1.66 -4.29 13.75
C GLU A 98 2.95 -4.71 14.46
N GLU A 99 3.68 -5.70 13.92
CA GLU A 99 4.98 -6.11 14.46
C GLU A 99 6.02 -5.00 14.52
N ILE A 100 5.87 -3.94 13.73
CA ILE A 100 6.80 -2.80 13.71
C ILE A 100 6.24 -1.64 14.53
N LEU A 101 4.94 -1.36 14.40
CA LEU A 101 4.31 -0.20 15.02
C LEU A 101 3.96 -0.43 16.48
N PHE A 102 3.63 -1.66 16.88
CA PHE A 102 3.14 -1.97 18.22
C PHE A 102 4.16 -2.73 19.08
N LYS A 103 5.34 -3.08 18.54
CA LYS A 103 6.44 -3.59 19.36
C LYS A 103 7.19 -2.40 19.96
N GLU A 104 7.29 -2.39 21.29
CA GLU A 104 8.11 -1.46 22.08
C GLU A 104 9.61 -1.56 21.73
#